data_AF-A0A383A7I1-F1
#
_entry.id   AF-A0A383A7I1-F1
#
_cell.length_a   1.000
_cell.length_b   1.000
_cell.length_c   1.000
_cell.angle_alpha   90.00
_cell.angle_beta   90.00
_cell.angle_gamma   90.00
#
_symmetry.space_group_name_H-M   'P 1'
#
loop_
_entity.id
_entity.type
_entity.pdbx_description
1 polymer ?
#
loop_
_entity_poly.entity_id
_entity_poly.type
_entity_poly.pdbx_seq_one_letter_code
_entity_poly.pdbx_strand_id
1 'polypeptide(L)'
;MSDALSTTKQPQDEVVQDVDALVERMSKVRSHIGTLIFGQQGVLDQALITLLSGGHVLLVGVPGLAKTRLTEILGTVLGLSERRVQFTPDLMPADILGSEVLEEAETGRRSFRFIEGPVFCQLLMADEINR
;
A
#
# COMPACT_ATOMS: atom_id res chain seq x y z
N MET A 1 36.65 -21.37 -34.17
CA MET A 1 36.88 -20.77 -32.84
C MET A 1 36.06 -19.49 -32.76
N SER A 2 34.75 -19.69 -32.83
CA SER A 2 33.70 -18.70 -32.58
C SER A 2 33.29 -18.91 -31.14
N ASP A 3 33.30 -17.85 -30.32
CA ASP A 3 32.42 -17.65 -29.16
C ASP A 3 33.02 -16.58 -28.25
N ALA A 4 32.61 -15.34 -28.48
CA ALA A 4 32.52 -14.28 -27.47
C ALA A 4 31.88 -13.03 -28.09
N LEU A 5 30.68 -13.15 -28.67
CA LEU A 5 29.83 -11.96 -28.76
C LEU A 5 29.36 -11.66 -27.35
N SER A 6 30.00 -10.68 -26.74
CA SER A 6 29.57 -10.04 -25.49
C SER A 6 28.19 -9.43 -25.73
N THR A 7 27.14 -10.15 -25.36
CA THR A 7 25.77 -9.63 -25.31
C THR A 7 25.63 -8.72 -24.09
N THR A 8 26.22 -7.53 -24.16
CA THR A 8 25.86 -6.44 -23.25
C THR A 8 24.51 -5.91 -23.71
N LYS A 9 23.41 -6.37 -23.08
CA LYS A 9 22.07 -5.81 -23.29
C LYS A 9 22.15 -4.29 -23.11
N GLN A 10 21.65 -3.53 -24.07
CA GLN A 10 21.63 -2.08 -23.95
C GLN A 10 20.65 -1.70 -22.84
N PRO A 11 20.92 -0.64 -22.04
CA PRO A 11 20.04 -0.21 -20.95
C PRO A 11 18.59 0.05 -21.38
N GLN A 12 18.38 0.39 -22.65
CA GLN A 12 17.06 0.63 -23.24
C GLN A 12 16.26 -0.67 -23.41
N ASP A 13 16.91 -1.78 -23.76
CA ASP A 13 16.27 -3.08 -23.92
C ASP A 13 15.82 -3.67 -22.57
N GLU A 14 16.56 -3.36 -21.50
CA GLU A 14 16.25 -3.80 -20.15
C GLU A 14 15.00 -3.08 -19.60
N VAL A 15 14.92 -1.76 -19.79
CA VAL A 15 13.74 -0.97 -19.38
C VAL A 15 12.48 -1.42 -20.13
N VAL A 16 12.58 -1.71 -21.43
CA VAL A 16 11.43 -2.20 -22.21
C VAL A 16 10.93 -3.55 -21.68
N GLN A 17 11.85 -4.46 -21.34
CA GLN A 17 11.49 -5.77 -20.78
C GLN A 17 10.84 -5.65 -19.39
N ASP A 18 11.32 -4.74 -18.55
CA ASP A 18 10.72 -4.49 -17.24
C ASP A 18 9.31 -3.90 -17.35
N VAL A 19 9.10 -2.99 -18.31
CA VAL A 19 7.78 -2.42 -18.60
C VAL A 19 6.82 -3.50 -19.09
N ASP A 20 7.23 -4.35 -20.03
CA ASP A 20 6.39 -5.44 -20.53
C ASP A 20 6.00 -6.42 -19.40
N ALA A 21 6.97 -6.79 -18.56
CA ALA A 21 6.73 -7.66 -17.40
C ALA A 21 5.78 -7.00 -16.37
N LEU A 22 5.90 -5.69 -16.16
CA LEU A 22 4.98 -4.93 -15.30
C LEU A 22 3.56 -4.92 -15.86
N VAL A 23 3.40 -4.65 -17.16
CA VAL A 23 2.09 -4.64 -17.83
C VAL A 23 1.41 -6.00 -17.70
N GLU A 24 2.13 -7.10 -17.91
CA GLU A 24 1.57 -8.45 -17.76
C GLU A 24 1.13 -8.73 -16.31
N ARG A 25 1.95 -8.36 -15.33
CA ARG A 25 1.60 -8.50 -13.90
C ARG A 25 0.38 -7.66 -13.53
N MET A 26 0.31 -6.41 -14.00
CA MET A 26 -0.82 -5.52 -13.72
C MET A 26 -2.12 -6.00 -14.36
N SER A 27 -2.05 -6.60 -15.56
CA SER A 27 -3.21 -7.25 -16.17
C SER A 27 -3.75 -8.39 -15.29
N LYS A 28 -2.87 -9.23 -14.74
CA LYS A 28 -3.24 -10.32 -13.81
C LYS A 28 -3.87 -9.78 -12.52
N VAL A 29 -3.27 -8.76 -11.93
CA VAL A 29 -3.80 -8.06 -10.74
C VAL A 29 -5.20 -7.53 -11.02
N ARG A 30 -5.39 -6.77 -12.10
CA ARG A 30 -6.68 -6.19 -12.49
C ARG A 30 -7.74 -7.25 -12.72
N SER A 31 -7.40 -8.33 -13.43
CA SER A 31 -8.31 -9.45 -13.67
C SER A 31 -8.73 -10.11 -12.36
N HIS A 32 -7.81 -10.31 -11.43
CA HIS A 32 -8.12 -10.95 -10.15
C HIS A 32 -9.04 -10.08 -9.28
N ILE A 33 -8.72 -8.79 -9.14
CA ILE A 33 -9.52 -7.86 -8.37
C ILE A 33 -10.92 -7.68 -8.98
N GLY A 34 -11.01 -7.69 -10.32
CA GLY A 34 -12.28 -7.61 -11.04
C GLY A 34 -13.26 -8.77 -10.75
N THR A 35 -12.77 -9.91 -10.23
CA THR A 35 -13.65 -11.02 -9.78
C THR A 35 -14.26 -10.78 -8.39
N LEU A 36 -13.67 -9.89 -7.61
CA LEU A 36 -14.07 -9.61 -6.22
C LEU A 36 -14.89 -8.31 -6.11
N ILE A 37 -14.69 -7.38 -7.04
CA ILE A 37 -15.33 -6.05 -7.05
C ILE A 37 -16.10 -5.85 -8.36
N PHE A 38 -17.42 -5.93 -8.27
CA PHE A 38 -18.32 -5.74 -9.41
C PHE A 38 -18.65 -4.27 -9.63
N GLY A 39 -18.58 -3.81 -10.89
CA GLY A 39 -19.05 -2.49 -11.29
C GLY A 39 -18.16 -1.28 -10.93
N GLN A 40 -16.98 -1.49 -10.33
CA GLN A 40 -16.09 -0.41 -9.87
C GLN A 40 -14.72 -0.38 -10.59
N GLN A 41 -14.67 -0.83 -11.86
CA GLN A 41 -13.42 -0.95 -12.61
C GLN A 41 -12.66 0.39 -12.74
N GLY A 42 -13.38 1.50 -12.95
CA GLY A 42 -12.75 2.82 -13.02
C GLY A 42 -12.11 3.28 -11.70
N VAL A 43 -12.73 2.95 -10.55
CA VAL A 43 -12.18 3.26 -9.23
C VAL A 43 -10.93 2.42 -8.96
N LEU A 44 -10.95 1.15 -9.36
CA LEU A 44 -9.79 0.27 -9.28
C LEU A 44 -8.61 0.81 -10.11
N ASP A 45 -8.86 1.17 -11.36
CA ASP A 45 -7.82 1.70 -12.25
C ASP A 45 -7.21 2.99 -11.67
N GLN A 46 -8.04 3.91 -11.15
CA GLN A 46 -7.57 5.14 -10.47
C GLN A 46 -6.77 4.84 -9.20
N ALA A 47 -7.19 3.87 -8.39
CA ALA A 47 -6.47 3.48 -7.17
C ALA A 47 -5.10 2.88 -7.49
N LEU A 48 -5.02 2.01 -8.51
CA LEU A 48 -3.75 1.42 -8.97
C LEU A 48 -2.81 2.50 -9.53
N ILE A 49 -3.31 3.42 -10.36
CA ILE A 49 -2.52 4.55 -10.89
C ILE A 49 -1.99 5.40 -9.73
N THR A 50 -2.84 5.71 -8.75
CA THR A 50 -2.46 6.52 -7.59
C THR A 50 -1.36 5.85 -6.78
N LEU A 51 -1.49 4.54 -6.53
CA LEU A 51 -0.51 3.78 -5.76
C LEU A 51 0.83 3.67 -6.49
N LEU A 52 0.82 3.37 -7.80
CA LEU A 52 2.03 3.27 -8.62
C LEU A 52 2.73 4.62 -8.81
N SER A 53 2.00 5.73 -8.72
CA SER A 53 2.56 7.08 -8.76
C SER A 53 3.00 7.61 -7.38
N GLY A 54 2.82 6.83 -6.31
CA GLY A 54 3.15 7.25 -4.94
C GLY A 54 2.22 8.32 -4.36
N GLY A 55 1.01 8.46 -4.91
CA GLY A 55 0.01 9.41 -4.46
C GLY A 55 -0.92 8.87 -3.36
N HIS A 56 -1.92 9.69 -3.01
CA HIS A 56 -2.99 9.34 -2.07
C HIS A 56 -4.35 9.45 -2.73
N VAL A 57 -5.26 8.52 -2.42
CA VAL A 57 -6.61 8.47 -3.00
C VAL A 57 -7.66 8.78 -1.93
N LEU A 58 -8.62 9.64 -2.27
CA LEU A 58 -9.80 9.90 -1.46
C LEU A 58 -11.00 9.15 -2.06
N LEU A 59 -11.50 8.14 -1.36
CA LEU A 59 -12.65 7.35 -1.79
C LEU A 59 -13.95 7.91 -1.19
N VAL A 60 -14.70 8.67 -1.98
CA VAL A 60 -16.01 9.23 -1.58
C VAL A 60 -17.14 8.34 -2.11
N GLY A 61 -18.13 8.06 -1.27
CA GLY A 61 -19.37 7.42 -1.72
C GLY A 61 -20.24 6.97 -0.55
N VAL A 62 -21.41 6.41 -0.84
CA VAL A 62 -22.31 5.88 0.19
C VAL A 62 -21.72 4.62 0.87
N PRO A 63 -22.18 4.29 2.10
CA PRO A 63 -21.84 3.03 2.76
C PRO A 63 -22.15 1.82 1.89
N GLY A 64 -21.37 0.74 2.02
CA GLY A 64 -21.61 -0.52 1.30
C GLY A 64 -20.99 -0.61 -0.10
N LEU A 65 -20.33 0.43 -0.60
CA LEU A 65 -19.64 0.41 -1.92
C LEU A 65 -18.27 -0.29 -1.92
N ALA A 66 -18.06 -1.24 -1.01
CA ALA A 66 -16.83 -2.04 -0.91
C ALA A 66 -15.53 -1.20 -0.79
N LYS A 67 -15.57 0.04 -0.29
CA LYS A 67 -14.38 0.90 -0.13
C LYS A 67 -13.31 0.26 0.76
N THR A 68 -13.70 -0.26 1.92
CA THR A 68 -12.83 -1.01 2.83
C THR A 68 -12.25 -2.24 2.15
N ARG A 69 -13.12 -3.00 1.49
CA ARG A 69 -12.75 -4.24 0.81
C ARG A 69 -11.82 -4.00 -0.39
N LEU A 70 -11.95 -2.88 -1.09
CA LEU A 70 -11.04 -2.47 -2.15
C LEU A 70 -9.61 -2.31 -1.60
N THR A 71 -9.46 -1.60 -0.48
CA THR A 71 -8.13 -1.38 0.13
C THR A 71 -7.50 -2.69 0.61
N GLU A 72 -8.27 -3.53 1.31
CA GLU A 72 -7.81 -4.86 1.78
C GLU A 72 -7.36 -5.77 0.61
N ILE A 73 -8.14 -5.78 -0.47
CA ILE A 73 -7.79 -6.55 -1.67
C ILE A 73 -6.53 -6.00 -2.32
N LEU A 74 -6.39 -4.67 -2.41
CA LEU A 74 -5.19 -4.06 -2.97
C LEU A 74 -3.96 -4.40 -2.16
N GLY A 75 -4.01 -4.30 -0.83
CA GLY A 75 -2.89 -4.67 0.04
C GLY A 75 -2.54 -6.15 -0.08
N THR A 76 -3.54 -7.03 -0.08
CA THR A 76 -3.34 -8.48 -0.22
C THR A 76 -2.74 -8.86 -1.58
N VAL A 77 -3.33 -8.38 -2.68
CA VAL A 77 -2.92 -8.76 -4.04
C VAL A 77 -1.55 -8.19 -4.41
N LEU A 78 -1.20 -7.02 -3.88
CA LEU A 78 0.08 -6.37 -4.13
C LEU A 78 1.15 -6.75 -3.09
N GLY A 79 0.79 -7.51 -2.06
CA GLY A 79 1.71 -7.95 -1.00
C GLY A 79 2.23 -6.80 -0.14
N LEU A 80 1.40 -5.79 0.10
CA LEU A 80 1.76 -4.60 0.88
C LEU A 80 1.49 -4.83 2.36
N SER A 81 2.37 -4.31 3.21
CA SER A 81 2.05 -4.11 4.62
C SER A 81 0.95 -3.07 4.73
N GLU A 82 -0.27 -3.51 5.01
CA GLU A 82 -1.43 -2.65 5.16
C GLU A 82 -1.80 -2.44 6.64
N ARG A 83 -2.29 -1.25 6.95
CA ARG A 83 -2.90 -0.93 8.25
C ARG A 83 -4.17 -0.12 8.04
N ARG A 84 -5.05 -0.14 9.04
CA ARG A 84 -6.32 0.60 9.04
C ARG A 84 -6.44 1.47 10.29
N VAL A 85 -6.87 2.70 10.09
CA VAL A 85 -7.22 3.66 11.14
C VAL A 85 -8.66 4.08 10.94
N GLN A 86 -9.47 3.94 11.98
CA GLN A 86 -10.82 4.47 12.02
C GLN A 86 -10.77 5.87 12.65
N PHE A 87 -11.15 6.90 11.91
CA PHE A 87 -11.20 8.25 12.47
C PHE A 87 -12.42 8.38 13.39
N THR A 88 -12.15 8.86 14.59
CA THR A 88 -13.12 9.20 15.63
C THR A 88 -12.74 10.58 16.19
N PRO A 89 -13.69 11.34 16.75
CA PRO A 89 -13.39 12.69 17.27
C PRO A 89 -12.37 12.69 18.43
N ASP A 90 -12.18 11.54 19.08
CA ASP A 90 -11.25 11.35 20.18
C ASP A 90 -9.84 10.87 19.74
N LEU A 91 -9.66 10.57 18.44
CA LEU A 91 -8.40 10.05 17.93
C LEU A 91 -7.31 11.12 18.06
N MET A 92 -6.24 10.81 18.79
CA MET A 92 -5.12 11.74 18.97
C MET A 92 -4.04 11.52 17.89
N PRO A 93 -3.25 12.55 17.54
CA PRO A 93 -2.12 12.38 16.62
C PRO A 93 -1.13 11.28 17.04
N ALA A 94 -0.95 11.08 18.35
CA ALA A 94 -0.11 10.01 18.90
C ALA A 94 -0.66 8.60 18.58
N ASP A 95 -1.96 8.43 18.38
CA ASP A 95 -2.55 7.15 17.99
C ASP A 95 -2.25 6.80 16.52
N ILE A 96 -1.88 7.78 15.69
CA ILE A 96 -1.52 7.62 14.28
C ILE A 96 -0.01 7.53 14.09
N LEU A 97 0.73 8.44 14.72
CA LEU A 97 2.18 8.52 14.63
C LEU A 97 2.86 7.49 15.55
N GLY A 98 2.30 7.19 16.70
CA GLY A 98 2.96 6.42 17.76
C GLY A 98 3.36 7.28 18.94
N SER A 99 3.93 6.64 19.94
CA SER A 99 4.26 7.26 21.23
C SER A 99 5.54 6.71 21.84
N GLU A 100 6.16 7.50 22.72
CA GLU A 100 7.28 7.04 23.54
C GLU A 100 6.76 6.42 24.85
N VAL A 101 7.19 5.20 25.13
CA VAL A 101 6.87 4.48 26.35
C VAL A 101 8.11 4.33 27.22
N LEU A 102 7.97 4.57 28.51
CA LEU A 102 9.03 4.35 29.48
C LEU A 102 9.09 2.86 29.84
N GLU A 103 10.13 2.17 29.40
CA GLU A 103 10.44 0.81 29.80
C GLU A 103 11.39 0.82 30.99
N GLU A 104 11.12 -0.02 31.99
CA GLU A 104 12.01 -0.27 33.12
C GLU A 104 12.58 -1.68 32.99
N ALA A 105 13.90 -1.78 32.80
CA ALA A 105 14.58 -3.06 32.75
C ALA A 105 14.60 -3.71 34.15
N GLU A 106 14.74 -5.04 34.22
CA GLU A 106 14.85 -5.77 35.50
C GLU A 106 15.99 -5.26 36.40
N THR A 107 16.96 -4.55 35.81
CA THR A 107 18.09 -3.90 36.49
C THR A 107 17.76 -2.53 37.12
N GLY A 108 16.51 -2.06 37.02
CA GLY A 108 16.04 -0.76 37.51
C GLY A 108 16.39 0.45 36.63
N ARG A 109 16.98 0.22 35.45
CA ARG A 109 17.26 1.29 34.48
C ARG A 109 16.00 1.61 33.68
N ARG A 110 15.69 2.90 33.59
CA ARG A 110 14.56 3.43 32.80
C ARG A 110 15.06 3.95 31.45
N SER A 111 14.37 3.59 30.38
CA SER A 111 14.64 4.07 29.02
C SER A 111 13.34 4.36 28.27
N PHE A 112 13.35 5.40 27.45
CA PHE A 112 12.24 5.67 26.53
C PHE A 112 12.40 4.84 25.26
N ARG A 113 11.31 4.19 24.83
CA ARG A 113 11.23 3.44 23.57
C ARG A 113 10.07 3.99 22.74
N PHE A 114 10.34 4.33 21.49
CA PHE A 114 9.30 4.70 20.54
C PHE A 114 8.56 3.47 20.03
N ILE A 115 7.24 3.53 20.04
CA ILE A 115 6.35 2.53 19.46
C ILE A 115 5.69 3.16 18.22
N GLU A 116 5.99 2.62 17.05
CA GLU A 116 5.45 3.09 15.78
C GLU A 116 3.93 2.95 15.70
N GLY A 117 3.26 4.04 15.35
CA GLY A 117 1.83 4.07 15.07
C GLY A 117 1.47 3.41 13.73
N PRO A 118 0.18 3.33 13.41
CA PRO A 118 -0.32 2.69 12.20
C PRO A 118 0.09 3.36 10.89
N VAL A 119 0.55 4.62 10.90
CA VAL A 119 1.02 5.28 9.67
C VAL A 119 2.29 4.64 9.09
N PHE A 120 3.05 3.89 9.89
CA PHE A 120 4.25 3.18 9.48
C PHE A 120 3.89 1.87 8.77
N CYS A 121 3.40 2.00 7.53
CA CYS A 121 3.03 0.89 6.65
C CYS A 121 3.16 1.30 5.17
N GLN A 122 2.97 0.35 4.25
CA GLN A 122 3.02 0.62 2.80
C GLN A 122 1.65 1.05 2.24
N LEU A 123 0.56 0.66 2.90
CA LEU A 123 -0.80 1.03 2.53
C LEU A 123 -1.62 1.33 3.79
N LEU A 124 -2.01 2.59 3.99
CA LEU A 124 -2.86 3.00 5.10
C LEU A 124 -4.29 3.27 4.65
N MET A 125 -5.26 2.57 5.22
CA MET A 125 -6.67 2.93 5.11
C MET A 125 -7.07 3.88 6.23
N ALA A 126 -7.35 5.15 5.90
CA ALA A 126 -7.96 6.12 6.81
C ALA A 126 -9.48 6.16 6.59
N ASP A 127 -10.24 5.47 7.43
CA ASP A 127 -11.69 5.36 7.30
C ASP A 127 -12.41 6.47 8.08
N GLU A 128 -13.55 6.93 7.54
CA GLU A 128 -14.37 8.04 8.08
C GLU A 128 -13.58 9.32 8.47
N ILE A 129 -12.60 9.72 7.65
CA ILE A 129 -11.71 10.89 7.89
C ILE A 129 -12.44 12.22 8.18
N ASN A 130 -13.71 12.30 7.82
CA ASN A 130 -14.56 13.47 8.00
C ASN A 130 -15.33 13.48 9.34
N ARG A 131 -15.12 12.48 10.22
CA ARG A 131 -15.60 12.48 11.60
C ARG A 131 -14.74 13.37 12.48
#